data_AF-A0A952J4F8-F1
#
_entry.id   AF-A0A952J4F8-F1
#
_cell.length_a   1.000
_cell.length_b   1.000
_cell.length_c   1.000
_cell.angle_alpha   90.00
_cell.angle_beta   90.00
_cell.angle_gamma   90.00
#
_symmetry.space_group_name_H-M   'P 1'
#
loop_
_entity.id
_entity.type
_entity.pdbx_description
1 polymer ?
#
loop_
_entity_poly.entity_id
_entity_poly.type
_entity_poly.pdbx_seq_one_letter_code
_entity_poly.pdbx_strand_id
1 'polypeptide(L)' 'MYHFRLFILLLALTAFLFLVIGLIKPWLMLWWEDVQNRMKVIKLYGTVALLFLIFYLLLGFWNGVQ' A
#
# COMPACT_ATOMS: atom_id res chain seq x y z
N MET A 1 12.96 -14.40 -9.60
CA MET A 1 12.93 -13.22 -8.71
C MET A 1 12.14 -12.04 -9.30
N TYR A 2 12.16 -11.81 -10.62
CA TYR A 2 11.41 -10.71 -11.25
C TYR A 2 9.89 -10.73 -11.01
N HIS A 3 9.22 -11.87 -11.21
CA HIS A 3 7.77 -11.98 -10.99
C HIS A 3 7.36 -11.65 -9.55
N PHE A 4 8.15 -12.08 -8.57
CA PHE A 4 7.91 -11.79 -7.16
C PHE A 4 8.07 -10.30 -6.83
N ARG A 5 9.11 -9.66 -7.38
CA ARG A 5 9.33 -8.22 -7.22
C ARG A 5 8.21 -7.40 -7.86
N LEU A 6 7.74 -7.81 -9.03
CA LEU A 6 6.61 -7.18 -9.73
C LEU A 6 5.30 -7.35 -8.94
N PHE A 7 5.06 -8.52 -8.36
CA PHE A 7 3.89 -8.77 -7.50
C PHE A 7 3.85 -7.80 -6.31
N ILE A 8 4.99 -7.58 -5.62
CA ILE A 8 5.06 -6.63 -4.50
C ILE A 8 4.81 -5.19 -4.95
N LEU A 9 5.31 -4.80 -6.12
CA LEU A 9 5.04 -3.48 -6.69
C LEU A 9 3.53 -3.29 -6.96
N LEU A 10 2.86 -4.30 -7.51
CA LEU A 10 1.41 -4.27 -7.76
C LEU A 10 0.62 -4.18 -6.45
N LEU A 11 1.05 -4.85 -5.38
CA LEU A 11 0.44 -4.72 -4.05
C LEU A 11 0.60 -3.31 -3.48
N ALA A 12 1.80 -2.71 -3.60
CA ALA A 12 2.05 -1.33 -3.18
C ALA A 12 1.15 -0.34 -3.94
N LEU A 13 1.03 -0.51 -5.26
CA LEU A 13 0.16 0.30 -6.11
C LEU A 13 -1.32 0.12 -5.73
N THR A 14 -1.75 -1.10 -5.48
CA THR A 14 -3.15 -1.38 -5.07
C THR A 14 -3.47 -0.73 -3.73
N ALA A 15 -2.56 -0.83 -2.75
CA ALA A 15 -2.71 -0.15 -1.46
C ALA A 15 -2.74 1.38 -1.62
N PHE A 16 -1.92 1.92 -2.53
CA PHE A 16 -1.93 3.35 -2.85
C PHE A 16 -3.24 3.78 -3.53
N LEU A 17 -3.78 2.98 -4.44
CA LEU A 17 -5.09 3.25 -5.05
C LEU A 17 -6.20 3.25 -4.00
N PHE A 18 -6.20 2.31 -3.07
CA PHE A 18 -7.16 2.29 -1.96
C PHE A 18 -6.99 3.46 -1.00
N LEU A 19 -5.76 3.92 -0.75
CA LEU A 19 -5.50 5.16 -0.03
C LEU A 19 -6.17 6.35 -0.72
N VAL A 20 -5.98 6.52 -2.04
CA VAL A 20 -6.58 7.60 -2.81
C VAL A 20 -8.11 7.52 -2.79
N ILE A 21 -8.69 6.34 -3.03
CA ILE A 21 -10.14 6.14 -3.00
C ILE A 21 -10.70 6.46 -1.60
N GLY A 22 -10.04 6.00 -0.54
CA GLY A 22 -10.46 6.26 0.84
C GLY A 22 -10.28 7.71 1.28
N LEU A 23 -9.36 8.47 0.68
CA LEU A 23 -9.24 9.91 0.91
C LEU A 23 -10.43 10.68 0.33
N ILE A 24 -10.90 10.28 -0.86
CA ILE A 24 -12.09 10.88 -1.49
C ILE A 24 -13.36 10.44 -0.74
N LYS A 25 -13.51 9.14 -0.50
CA LYS A 25 -14.69 8.53 0.10
C LYS A 25 -14.28 7.51 1.18
N PRO A 26 -14.07 7.95 2.44
CA PRO A 26 -13.56 7.08 3.49
C PRO A 26 -14.48 5.91 3.83
N TRP A 27 -15.81 6.08 3.69
CA TRP A 27 -16.78 5.01 3.95
C TRP A 27 -16.66 3.83 2.98
N LEU A 28 -16.14 4.02 1.77
CA LEU A 28 -15.93 2.92 0.82
C LEU A 28 -14.81 1.98 1.29
N MET A 29 -13.78 2.54 1.92
CA MET A 29 -12.62 1.79 2.38
C MET A 29 -12.76 1.35 3.84
N LEU A 30 -13.44 2.13 4.67
CA LEU A 30 -13.70 1.85 6.08
C LEU A 30 -15.15 1.38 6.29
N TRP A 31 -15.73 0.64 5.34
CA TRP A 31 -17.12 0.17 5.41
C TRP A 31 -17.39 -0.79 6.58
N TRP A 32 -16.34 -1.48 7.03
CA TRP A 32 -16.31 -2.37 8.19
C TRP A 32 -16.11 -1.69 9.55
N GLU A 33 -15.78 -0.39 9.57
CA GLU A 33 -15.43 0.35 10.80
C GLU A 33 -16.55 1.33 11.17
N ASP A 34 -16.92 1.40 12.46
CA ASP A 34 -17.98 2.30 12.93
C ASP A 34 -17.64 3.80 12.75
N VAL A 35 -16.33 4.14 12.79
CA VAL A 35 -15.85 5.52 12.64
C VAL A 35 -15.00 5.67 11.39
N GLN A 36 -15.59 6.32 10.40
CA GLN A 36 -14.99 6.56 9.08
C GLN A 36 -14.23 7.89 9.07
N ASN A 37 -12.92 7.86 9.33
CA ASN A 37 -12.06 9.05 9.32
C ASN A 37 -10.97 8.93 8.26
N ARG A 38 -10.73 10.01 7.50
CA ARG A 38 -9.62 10.11 6.52
C ARG A 38 -8.26 9.86 7.17
N MET A 39 -8.06 10.28 8.42
CA MET A 39 -6.82 9.98 9.14
C MET A 39 -6.61 8.48 9.37
N LYS A 40 -7.69 7.71 9.60
CA LYS A 40 -7.59 6.25 9.69
C LYS A 40 -7.24 5.63 8.34
N VAL A 41 -7.82 6.13 7.24
CA VAL A 41 -7.46 5.68 5.88
C VAL A 41 -5.97 5.89 5.61
N ILE A 42 -5.44 7.08 5.92
CA ILE A 42 -4.02 7.38 5.75
C ILE A 42 -3.16 6.45 6.59
N LYS A 43 -3.50 6.26 7.87
CA LYS A 43 -2.75 5.36 8.75
C LYS A 43 -2.78 3.92 8.26
N LEU A 44 -3.93 3.40 7.83
CA LEU A 44 -4.05 2.01 7.42
C LEU A 44 -3.43 1.78 6.04
N TYR A 45 -4.00 2.40 5.01
CA TYR A 45 -3.58 2.16 3.62
C TYR A 45 -2.24 2.81 3.29
N GLY A 46 -1.92 3.95 3.91
CA GLY A 46 -0.61 4.58 3.76
C GLY A 46 0.50 3.76 4.39
N THR A 47 0.31 3.19 5.59
CA THR A 47 1.32 2.31 6.21
C THR A 47 1.52 1.04 5.39
N VAL A 48 0.43 0.43 4.89
CA VAL A 48 0.51 -0.76 4.03
C VAL A 48 1.23 -0.48 2.71
N ALA A 49 0.88 0.62 2.03
CA ALA A 49 1.54 1.02 0.79
C ALA A 49 3.03 1.29 1.01
N LEU A 50 3.39 1.98 2.09
CA LEU A 50 4.76 2.32 2.43
C LEU A 50 5.58 1.08 2.81
N LEU A 51 5.00 0.14 3.56
CA LEU A 51 5.63 -1.14 3.86
C LEU A 51 5.97 -1.93 2.59
N PHE A 52 5.00 -2.11 1.68
CA PHE A 52 5.25 -2.84 0.44
C PHE A 52 6.25 -2.13 -0.47
N LEU A 53 6.25 -0.81 -0.50
CA LEU A 53 7.23 -0.03 -1.26
C LEU A 53 8.65 -0.21 -0.69
N ILE A 54 8.83 -0.18 0.63
CA ILE A 54 10.13 -0.46 1.27
C ILE A 54 10.59 -1.87 0.93
N PHE A 55 9.72 -2.88 1.06
CA PHE A 55 10.04 -4.26 0.70
C PHE A 55 10.47 -4.40 -0.76
N TYR A 56 9.78 -3.72 -1.69
CA TYR A 56 10.17 -3.68 -3.09
C TYR A 56 11.58 -3.11 -3.31
N LEU A 57 11.91 -2.00 -2.64
CA LEU A 57 13.22 -1.36 -2.73
C LEU A 57 14.33 -2.23 -2.15
N LEU A 58 14.11 -2.85 -0.99
CA LEU A 58 15.08 -3.77 -0.37
C LEU A 58 15.38 -4.97 -1.27
N LEU A 59 14.34 -5.56 -1.87
CA LEU A 59 14.50 -6.65 -2.83
C LEU A 59 15.23 -6.19 -4.09
N GLY A 60 14.98 -4.96 -4.56
CA GLY A 60 15.71 -4.36 -5.67
C GLY A 60 17.20 -4.20 -5.36
N PHE A 61 17.52 -3.65 -4.20
CA PHE A 61 18.89 -3.43 -3.74
C PHE A 61 19.64 -4.75 -3.59
N TRP A 62 19.04 -5.76 -2.93
CA TRP A 62 19.64 -7.08 -2.79
C TRP A 62 19.97 -7.73 -4.15
N ASN A 63 19.06 -7.64 -5.12
CA ASN A 63 19.26 -8.21 -6.44
C ASN A 63 20.28 -7.44 -7.31
N GLY A 64 20.54 -6.16 -7.01
CA GLY A 64 21.52 -5.35 -7.75
C GLY A 64 22.94 -5.38 -7.15
N VAL A 65 23.09 -5.93 -5.95
CA VAL A 65 24.39 -6.12 -5.26
C VAL A 65 25.03 -7.48 -5.61
N GLN A 66 24.25 -8.43 -6.15
CA GLN A 66 24.75 -9.69 -6.72
C GLN A 66 25.12 -9.53 -8.19
#